data_AF-A0A6M3XX15-F1
#
_entry.id   AF-A0A6M3XX15-F1
#
_cell.length_a   1.000
_cell.length_b   1.000
_cell.length_c   1.000
_cell.angle_alpha   90.00
_cell.angle_beta   90.00
_cell.angle_gamma   90.00
#
_symmetry.space_group_name_H-M   'P 1'
#
loop_
_entity.id
_entity.type
_entity.pdbx_description
1 polymer ?
#
loop_
_entity_poly.entity_id
_entity_poly.type
_entity_poly.pdbx_seq_one_letter_code
_entity_poly.pdbx_strand_id
1 'polypeptide(L)'
;MAENTIYQSDERRVILLRLMLQSPAYRTLPTVTAYRVLSEFMLKRSVQEMKDGREKRGSYWKVTNDGKIVFTYLEAERLGISAYAFRDAIDALLERGFIRITKTGEGKHRRCTFYGIADGWRTWKPGVTVNKRKKRKAQIGFQAADV
;
A
#
# COMPACT_ATOMS: atom_id res chain seq x y z
N MET A 1 -36.76 -17.27 7.13
CA MET A 1 -36.90 -15.85 6.77
C MET A 1 -35.57 -15.19 7.07
N ALA A 2 -34.96 -14.56 6.05
CA ALA A 2 -33.72 -13.77 6.02
C ALA A 2 -32.47 -14.48 6.61
N GLU A 3 -31.32 -14.57 5.93
CA GLU A 3 -30.50 -13.46 5.45
C GLU A 3 -29.68 -13.93 4.24
N ASN A 4 -30.08 -13.49 3.05
CA ASN A 4 -29.25 -13.60 1.84
C ASN A 4 -29.17 -12.18 1.27
N THR A 5 -28.45 -11.32 1.99
CA THR A 5 -28.36 -9.89 1.67
C THR A 5 -26.97 -9.35 2.00
N ILE A 6 -25.90 -9.98 1.52
CA ILE A 6 -24.54 -9.42 1.69
C ILE A 6 -23.65 -9.63 0.46
N TYR A 7 -24.21 -9.59 -0.74
CA TYR A 7 -23.39 -9.29 -1.94
C TYR A 7 -24.23 -8.43 -2.88
N GLN A 8 -24.48 -7.20 -2.46
CA GLN A 8 -24.70 -6.14 -3.45
C GLN A 8 -23.33 -5.98 -4.12
N SER A 9 -23.11 -6.76 -5.18
CA SER A 9 -21.81 -7.19 -5.66
C SER A 9 -21.05 -6.01 -6.24
N ASP A 10 -20.13 -5.47 -5.46
CA ASP A 10 -19.05 -4.66 -5.97
C ASP A 10 -18.15 -5.55 -6.84
N GLU A 11 -18.44 -5.64 -8.14
CA GLU A 11 -17.73 -6.46 -9.12
C GLU A 11 -16.35 -5.87 -9.51
N ARG A 12 -15.80 -4.96 -8.69
CA ARG A 12 -14.47 -4.40 -8.93
C ARG A 12 -13.43 -5.51 -8.96
N ARG A 13 -12.68 -5.55 -10.06
CA ARG A 13 -11.66 -6.55 -10.31
C ARG A 13 -10.32 -6.11 -9.73
N VAL A 14 -9.65 -7.01 -9.01
CA VAL A 14 -8.25 -6.83 -8.63
C VAL A 14 -7.37 -7.15 -9.84
N ILE A 15 -6.63 -6.18 -10.37
CA ILE A 15 -5.70 -6.41 -11.48
C ILE A 15 -4.27 -6.45 -10.95
N LEU A 16 -3.67 -7.64 -10.96
CA LEU A 16 -2.25 -7.84 -10.69
C LEU A 16 -1.53 -8.17 -12.00
N LEU A 17 -0.37 -7.52 -12.22
CA LEU A 17 0.45 -7.84 -13.38
C LEU A 17 1.02 -9.25 -13.23
N ARG A 18 1.04 -10.04 -14.31
CA ARG A 18 1.66 -11.38 -14.29
C ARG A 18 3.12 -11.34 -13.82
N LEU A 19 3.87 -10.32 -14.26
CA LEU A 19 5.25 -10.09 -13.80
C LEU A 19 5.33 -9.82 -12.29
N MET A 20 4.33 -9.16 -11.72
CA MET A 20 4.27 -8.93 -10.27
C MET A 20 4.11 -10.25 -9.52
N LEU A 21 3.18 -11.11 -9.96
CA LEU A 21 2.95 -12.44 -9.37
C LEU A 21 4.19 -13.36 -9.47
N GLN A 22 4.97 -13.19 -10.52
CA GLN A 22 6.20 -13.96 -10.75
C GLN A 22 7.43 -13.38 -10.04
N SER A 23 7.35 -12.15 -9.55
CA SER A 23 8.48 -11.47 -8.92
C SER A 23 8.92 -12.16 -7.62
N PRO A 24 10.23 -12.15 -7.30
CA PRO A 24 10.72 -12.61 -6.00
C PRO A 24 10.08 -11.84 -4.83
N ALA A 25 9.84 -10.54 -5.02
CA ALA A 25 9.18 -9.68 -4.04
C ALA A 25 7.81 -10.22 -3.62
N TYR A 26 6.98 -10.63 -4.60
CA TYR A 26 5.62 -11.09 -4.33
C TYR A 26 5.63 -12.47 -3.69
N ARG A 27 6.39 -13.41 -4.26
CA ARG A 27 6.45 -14.80 -3.80
C ARG A 27 7.01 -14.96 -2.39
N THR A 28 7.78 -13.98 -1.92
CA THR A 28 8.42 -13.98 -0.59
C THR A 28 7.71 -13.06 0.40
N LEU A 29 6.48 -12.61 0.11
CA LEU A 29 5.68 -11.89 1.10
C LEU A 29 5.46 -12.77 2.33
N PRO A 30 5.65 -12.22 3.55
CA PRO A 30 5.79 -13.04 4.75
C PRO A 30 4.47 -13.60 5.26
N THR A 31 3.34 -12.96 4.96
CA THR A 31 2.04 -13.31 5.52
C THR A 31 0.94 -13.22 4.49
N VAL A 32 -0.10 -14.04 4.65
CA VAL A 32 -1.35 -13.97 3.86
C VAL A 32 -1.96 -12.57 3.93
N THR A 33 -1.89 -11.93 5.10
CA THR A 33 -2.34 -10.54 5.29
C THR A 33 -1.63 -9.56 4.38
N ALA A 34 -0.32 -9.72 4.12
CA ALA A 34 0.40 -8.84 3.20
C ALA A 34 -0.14 -8.95 1.76
N TYR A 35 -0.49 -10.16 1.31
CA TYR A 35 -1.16 -10.36 0.02
C TYR A 35 -2.54 -9.70 0.00
N ARG A 36 -3.36 -9.87 1.05
CA ARG A 36 -4.69 -9.24 1.15
C ARG A 36 -4.60 -7.72 1.11
N VAL A 37 -3.69 -7.14 1.89
CA VAL A 37 -3.46 -5.68 1.93
C VAL A 37 -2.95 -5.17 0.58
N LEU A 38 -2.09 -5.91 -0.12
CA LEU A 38 -1.67 -5.55 -1.47
C LEU A 38 -2.85 -5.52 -2.44
N SER A 39 -3.71 -6.55 -2.40
CA SER A 39 -4.92 -6.60 -3.23
C SER A 39 -5.84 -5.39 -2.98
N GLU A 40 -6.01 -4.98 -1.71
CA GLU A 40 -6.76 -3.78 -1.36
C GLU A 40 -6.15 -2.50 -1.93
N PHE A 41 -4.82 -2.35 -1.90
CA PHE A 41 -4.16 -1.23 -2.60
C PHE A 41 -4.43 -1.25 -4.11
N MET A 42 -4.49 -2.44 -4.72
CA MET A 42 -4.77 -2.58 -6.15
C MET A 42 -6.24 -2.33 -6.50
N LEU A 43 -7.17 -2.47 -5.55
CA LEU A 43 -8.57 -2.06 -5.69
C LEU A 43 -8.76 -0.55 -5.48
N LYS A 44 -8.02 0.04 -4.54
CA LYS A 44 -8.11 1.46 -4.20
C LYS A 44 -7.42 2.38 -5.21
N ARG A 45 -6.51 1.87 -6.04
CA ARG A 45 -5.88 2.66 -7.09
C ARG A 45 -6.90 2.98 -8.19
N SER A 46 -6.89 4.21 -8.67
CA SER A 46 -7.65 4.62 -9.85
C SER A 46 -6.71 4.60 -11.04
N VAL A 47 -7.03 3.83 -12.08
CA VAL A 47 -6.26 3.76 -13.31
C VAL A 47 -7.03 4.41 -14.45
N GLN A 48 -6.33 5.17 -15.28
CA GLN A 48 -6.88 5.76 -16.48
C GLN A 48 -5.96 5.44 -17.66
N GLU A 49 -6.57 5.07 -18.77
CA GLU A 49 -5.87 4.95 -20.04
C GLU A 49 -5.53 6.35 -20.54
N MET A 50 -4.24 6.60 -20.73
CA MET A 50 -3.70 7.82 -21.29
C MET A 50 -3.24 7.52 -22.72
N LYS A 51 -3.58 8.40 -23.65
CA LYS A 51 -2.99 8.36 -25.00
C LYS A 51 -1.61 9.01 -24.92
N ASP A 52 -0.58 8.35 -25.43
CA ASP A 52 0.68 9.05 -25.69
C ASP A 52 0.42 10.07 -26.81
N GLY A 53 0.78 11.34 -26.58
CA GLY A 53 0.57 12.42 -27.54
C GLY A 53 1.36 12.26 -28.83
N ARG A 54 2.22 11.24 -28.90
CA ARG A 54 2.90 10.79 -30.12
C ARG A 54 2.09 9.66 -30.73
N GLU A 55 1.45 9.92 -31.88
CA GLU A 55 0.56 9.00 -32.65
C GLU A 55 1.04 7.55 -32.74
N LYS A 56 2.35 7.30 -32.67
CA LYS A 56 2.97 5.98 -32.85
C LYS A 56 3.23 5.18 -31.56
N ARG A 57 3.00 5.73 -30.36
CA ARG A 57 3.40 5.07 -29.09
C ARG A 57 2.28 4.33 -28.35
N GLY A 58 1.05 4.36 -28.88
CA GLY A 58 -0.09 3.66 -28.29
C GLY A 58 -0.57 4.30 -26.98
N SER A 59 -1.49 3.62 -26.30
CA SER A 59 -2.01 4.01 -25.00
C SER A 59 -1.26 3.33 -23.85
N TYR A 60 -1.21 4.00 -22.69
CA TYR A 60 -0.64 3.45 -21.46
C TYR A 60 -1.55 3.71 -20.27
N TRP A 61 -1.53 2.80 -19.29
CA TRP A 61 -2.32 2.94 -18.07
C TRP A 61 -1.55 3.72 -17.01
N LYS A 62 -2.13 4.80 -16.50
CA LYS A 62 -1.56 5.62 -15.43
C LYS A 62 -2.42 5.56 -14.18
N VAL A 63 -1.79 5.40 -13.01
CA VAL A 63 -2.49 5.55 -11.73
C VAL A 63 -2.73 7.04 -11.49
N THR A 64 -3.99 7.47 -11.46
CA THR A 64 -4.39 8.88 -11.37
C THR A 64 -4.40 9.41 -9.94
N ASN A 65 -4.60 8.52 -8.96
CA ASN A 65 -4.56 8.84 -7.53
C ASN A 65 -3.25 8.41 -6.86
N ASP A 66 -2.15 8.31 -7.62
CA ASP A 66 -0.85 7.95 -7.05
C ASP A 66 -0.43 8.97 -5.98
N GLY A 67 0.01 8.46 -4.84
CA GLY A 67 0.36 9.26 -3.67
C GLY A 67 -0.82 9.89 -2.92
N LYS A 68 -2.07 9.54 -3.27
CA LYS A 68 -3.30 9.96 -2.59
C LYS A 68 -4.11 8.78 -2.05
N ILE A 69 -3.61 7.56 -2.17
CA ILE A 69 -4.32 6.36 -1.68
C ILE A 69 -4.30 6.38 -0.14
N VAL A 70 -5.46 6.18 0.46
CA VAL A 70 -5.61 6.04 1.92
C VAL A 70 -6.05 4.61 2.23
N PHE A 71 -5.38 3.99 3.20
CA PHE A 71 -5.81 2.76 3.83
C PHE A 71 -5.58 2.87 5.33
N THR A 72 -6.67 3.09 6.06
CA THR A 72 -6.67 3.31 7.50
C THR A 72 -6.75 2.00 8.29
N TYR A 73 -6.36 2.05 9.56
CA TYR A 73 -6.52 0.94 10.50
C TYR A 73 -8.00 0.53 10.65
N LEU A 74 -8.93 1.49 10.69
CA LEU A 74 -10.36 1.22 10.78
C LEU A 74 -10.89 0.46 9.55
N GLU A 75 -10.43 0.80 8.35
CA GLU A 75 -10.75 0.05 7.15
C GLU A 75 -10.18 -1.38 7.20
N ALA A 76 -8.96 -1.55 7.70
CA ALA A 76 -8.35 -2.86 7.85
C ALA A 76 -9.12 -3.74 8.85
N GLU A 77 -9.56 -3.16 9.98
CA GLU A 77 -10.38 -3.86 10.98
C GLU A 77 -11.73 -4.30 10.42
N ARG A 78 -12.38 -3.46 9.60
CA ARG A 78 -13.61 -3.82 8.87
C ARG A 78 -13.41 -4.98 7.90
N LEU A 79 -12.20 -5.18 7.41
CA LEU A 79 -11.80 -6.33 6.57
C LEU A 79 -11.34 -7.54 7.41
N GLY A 80 -11.48 -7.51 8.73
CA GLY A 80 -11.05 -8.57 9.64
C GLY A 80 -9.53 -8.66 9.78
N ILE A 81 -8.80 -7.57 9.56
CA ILE A 81 -7.34 -7.50 9.72
C ILE A 81 -7.04 -6.69 10.98
N SER A 82 -6.38 -7.33 11.96
CA SER A 82 -5.98 -6.64 13.19
C SER A 82 -4.99 -5.51 12.91
N ALA A 83 -4.99 -4.47 13.75
CA ALA A 83 -4.08 -3.34 13.60
C ALA A 83 -2.60 -3.76 13.55
N TYR A 84 -2.21 -4.77 14.35
CA TYR A 84 -0.86 -5.32 14.34
C TYR A 84 -0.53 -6.01 13.01
N ALA A 85 -1.42 -6.88 12.52
CA ALA A 85 -1.22 -7.57 11.25
C ALA A 85 -1.21 -6.60 10.06
N PHE A 86 -2.05 -5.56 10.10
CA PHE A 86 -2.06 -4.49 9.11
C PHE A 86 -0.75 -3.71 9.12
N ARG A 87 -0.26 -3.32 10.30
CA ARG A 87 1.01 -2.62 10.47
C ARG A 87 2.16 -3.42 9.84
N ASP A 88 2.23 -4.72 10.12
CA ASP A 88 3.30 -5.60 9.64
C ASP A 88 3.20 -5.84 8.13
N ALA A 89 1.97 -5.99 7.61
CA ALA A 89 1.72 -6.05 6.17
C ALA A 89 2.21 -4.78 5.45
N ILE A 90 1.93 -3.59 6.00
CA ILE A 90 2.41 -2.33 5.43
C ILE A 90 3.94 -2.27 5.40
N ASP A 91 4.63 -2.70 6.46
CA ASP A 91 6.10 -2.78 6.46
C ASP A 91 6.61 -3.72 5.37
N ALA A 92 6.05 -4.94 5.30
CA ALA A 92 6.47 -5.91 4.30
C ALA A 92 6.31 -5.39 2.86
N LEU A 93 5.23 -4.66 2.57
CA LEU A 93 4.96 -4.07 1.26
C LEU A 93 5.87 -2.87 0.95
N LEU A 94 6.21 -2.05 1.95
CA LEU A 94 7.20 -0.98 1.81
C LEU A 94 8.58 -1.54 1.51
N GLU A 95 9.02 -2.51 2.32
CA GLU A 95 10.35 -3.12 2.20
C GLU A 95 10.56 -3.77 0.84
N ARG A 96 9.51 -4.39 0.29
CA ARG A 96 9.52 -5.04 -1.03
C ARG A 96 9.25 -4.09 -2.19
N GLY A 97 8.95 -2.82 -1.92
CA GLY A 97 8.77 -1.80 -2.94
C GLY A 97 7.46 -1.88 -3.72
N PHE A 98 6.41 -2.49 -3.14
CA PHE A 98 5.06 -2.49 -3.72
C PHE A 98 4.33 -1.17 -3.50
N ILE A 99 4.57 -0.55 -2.35
CA ILE A 99 3.99 0.73 -1.97
C ILE A 99 5.09 1.68 -1.49
N ARG A 100 4.77 2.98 -1.46
CA ARG A 100 5.58 4.03 -0.85
C ARG A 100 4.70 4.97 -0.05
N ILE A 101 5.22 5.52 1.05
CA ILE A 101 4.53 6.59 1.78
C ILE A 101 4.85 7.91 1.09
N THR A 102 3.82 8.60 0.62
CA THR A 102 3.96 9.92 -0.02
C THR A 102 3.81 11.03 1.00
N LYS A 103 2.88 10.88 1.94
CA LYS A 103 2.70 11.80 3.07
C LYS A 103 2.41 11.01 4.33
N THR A 104 3.21 11.23 5.37
CA THR A 104 2.96 10.61 6.67
C THR A 104 1.83 11.35 7.37
N GLY A 105 0.87 10.60 7.92
CA GLY A 105 -0.18 11.17 8.76
C GLY A 105 0.36 11.72 10.07
N GLU A 106 -0.30 12.74 10.61
CA GLU A 106 -0.01 13.30 11.92
C GLU A 106 -1.09 12.81 12.90
N GLY A 107 -0.72 11.89 13.79
CA GLY A 107 -1.68 11.26 14.72
C GLY A 107 -2.46 12.24 15.59
N LYS A 108 -1.88 13.41 15.89
CA LYS A 108 -2.53 14.49 16.67
C LYS A 108 -3.53 15.30 15.86
N HIS A 109 -3.41 15.34 14.54
CA HIS A 109 -4.22 16.19 13.66
C HIS A 109 -5.25 15.40 12.84
N ARG A 110 -5.54 14.13 13.20
CA ARG A 110 -6.44 13.22 12.46
C ARG A 110 -6.12 13.12 10.96
N ARG A 111 -4.87 13.38 10.58
CA ARG A 111 -4.42 13.32 9.18
C ARG A 111 -4.04 11.89 8.85
N CYS A 112 -4.64 11.35 7.80
CA CYS A 112 -4.33 10.01 7.32
C CYS A 112 -2.97 9.97 6.60
N THR A 113 -2.36 8.78 6.56
CA THR A 113 -1.19 8.51 5.73
C THR A 113 -1.62 8.34 4.29
N PHE A 114 -0.90 9.00 3.37
CA PHE A 114 -1.08 8.81 1.94
C PHE A 114 0.00 7.89 1.37
N TYR A 115 -0.46 6.92 0.60
CA TYR A 115 0.35 5.92 -0.08
C TYR A 115 0.33 6.14 -1.59
N GLY A 116 1.41 5.74 -2.23
CA GLY A 116 1.50 5.57 -3.68
C GLY A 116 1.86 4.14 -4.03
N ILE A 117 1.52 3.73 -5.26
CA ILE A 117 1.97 2.45 -5.80
C ILE A 117 3.40 2.63 -6.27
N ALA A 118 4.26 1.65 -6.01
CA ALA A 118 5.67 1.69 -6.40
C ALA A 118 6.02 0.50 -7.30
N ASP A 119 7.01 0.70 -8.17
CA ASP A 119 7.55 -0.33 -9.07
C ASP A 119 8.83 -0.99 -8.53
N GLY A 120 9.21 -0.69 -7.28
CA GLY A 120 10.44 -1.20 -6.67
C GLY A 120 10.49 -2.72 -6.52
N TRP A 121 9.32 -3.38 -6.51
CA TRP A 121 9.21 -4.84 -6.53
C TRP A 121 9.87 -5.50 -7.76
N ARG A 122 10.06 -4.75 -8.87
CA ARG A 122 10.68 -5.26 -10.10
C ARG A 122 12.17 -5.55 -9.94
N THR A 123 12.86 -4.78 -9.11
CA THR A 123 14.31 -4.88 -8.89
C THR A 123 14.66 -5.43 -7.50
N TRP A 124 13.66 -5.69 -6.68
CA TRP A 124 13.83 -6.21 -5.33
C TRP A 124 14.48 -7.60 -5.31
N LYS A 125 15.37 -7.80 -4.34
CA LYS A 125 16.05 -9.07 -4.05
C LYS A 125 15.97 -9.35 -2.54
N PRO A 126 15.99 -10.62 -2.11
CA PRO A 126 16.08 -10.96 -0.68
C PRO A 126 17.21 -10.21 0.02
N GLY A 127 16.92 -9.69 1.21
CA GLY A 127 17.86 -8.87 1.99
C GLY A 127 17.87 -7.37 1.64
N VAL A 128 17.24 -6.95 0.55
CA VAL A 128 17.13 -5.53 0.18
C VAL A 128 15.86 -4.92 0.78
N THR A 129 15.98 -3.73 1.36
CA THR A 129 14.84 -2.90 1.77
C THR A 129 14.71 -1.73 0.81
N VAL A 130 13.62 -1.66 0.04
CA VAL A 130 13.37 -0.60 -0.96
C VAL A 130 12.81 0.65 -0.30
N ASN A 131 11.71 0.53 0.44
CA ASN A 131 11.13 1.63 1.20
C ASN A 131 11.03 1.26 2.68
N LYS A 132 11.07 2.27 3.56
CA LYS A 132 10.86 2.10 4.99
C LYS A 132 10.07 3.27 5.57
N ARG A 133 9.32 3.00 6.64
CA ARG A 133 8.70 4.08 7.43
C ARG A 133 9.77 4.92 8.09
N LYS A 134 9.58 6.25 8.09
CA LYS A 134 10.43 7.14 8.90
C LYS A 134 10.22 6.80 10.36
N LYS A 135 11.30 6.46 11.08
CA LYS A 135 11.26 6.32 12.53
C LYS A 135 10.87 7.66 13.14
N ARG A 136 9.94 7.64 14.11
CA ARG A 136 9.62 8.84 14.89
C ARG A 136 10.88 9.22 15.67
N LYS A 137 11.31 10.48 15.60
CA LYS A 137 12.27 11.03 16.56
C LYS A 137 11.57 11.05 17.92
N ALA A 138 11.81 10.06 18.75
CA ALA A 138 11.36 10.06 20.13
C ALA A 138 12.37 10.87 20.93
N GLN A 139 12.09 12.16 21.16
CA GLN A 139 12.67 12.86 22.31
C GLN A 139 11.82 12.46 23.53
N ILE A 140 12.02 11.24 24.01
CA ILE A 140 11.38 10.75 25.24
C ILE A 140 12.52 10.41 26.19
N GLY A 141 12.75 11.31 27.14
CA GLY A 141 13.79 11.25 28.17
C GLY A 141 14.02 12.63 28.79
N PHE A 142 14.38 12.70 30.07
CA PHE A 142 14.86 13.93 30.71
C PHE A 142 16.13 14.39 29.99
N GLN A 143 16.07 15.51 29.29
CA GLN A 143 17.29 16.22 28.91
C GLN A 143 17.79 16.89 30.18
N ALA A 144 18.94 16.46 30.71
CA ALA A 144 19.61 17.21 31.75
C ALA A 144 19.83 18.62 31.21
N ALA A 145 19.26 19.61 31.89
CA ALA A 145 19.60 20.99 31.63
C ALA A 145 21.06 21.16 32.08
N ASP A 146 21.93 21.50 31.14
CA ASP A 146 23.30 21.90 31.45
C ASP A 146 23.23 23.10 32.41
N VAL A 147 23.85 22.97 33.58
CA VAL A 147 24.03 24.02 34.61
C VAL A 147 25.21 24.90 34.23
#